data_AF-A0A1D1UN86-F1
#
_entry.id   AF-A0A1D1UN86-F1
#
_cell.length_a   1.000
_cell.length_b   1.000
_cell.length_c   1.000
_cell.angle_alpha   90.00
_cell.angle_beta   90.00
_cell.angle_gamma   90.00
#
_symmetry.space_group_name_H-M   'P 1'
#
loop_
_entity.id
_entity.type
_entity.pdbx_description
1 polymer ?
#
loop_
_entity_poly.entity_id
_entity_poly.type
_entity_poly.pdbx_seq_one_letter_code
_entity_poly.pdbx_strand_id
1 'polypeptide(L)'
;MVCPTQQPEQRRNGRVQTFETNPEYYEEYFRMTEPQFKLLLKLGAPLIVHDPTHIQPITAEERLVLTLRILATGISQTAAAHSFAICQTTIGNIFKETTKAIYTALKDVYIRETQQRKMAAEC
;
A
#
# COMPACT_ATOMS: atom_id res chain seq x y z
N MET A 1 2.40 -5.52 -34.79
CA MET A 1 2.34 -4.70 -33.56
C MET A 1 1.52 -5.48 -32.56
N VAL A 2 2.18 -6.16 -31.63
CA VAL A 2 1.50 -7.03 -30.67
C VAL A 2 0.85 -6.12 -29.64
N CYS A 3 -0.48 -6.03 -29.66
CA CYS A 3 -1.25 -5.44 -28.57
C CYS A 3 -0.88 -6.24 -27.31
N PRO A 4 -0.25 -5.64 -26.30
CA PRO A 4 0.03 -6.36 -25.07
C PRO A 4 -1.30 -6.59 -24.37
N THR A 5 -1.71 -7.86 -24.43
CA THR A 5 -2.48 -8.61 -23.44
C THR A 5 -3.45 -7.75 -22.61
N GLN A 6 -4.70 -7.75 -23.04
CA GLN A 6 -5.84 -7.50 -22.17
C GLN A 6 -5.68 -8.42 -20.95
N GLN A 7 -5.21 -7.87 -19.82
CA GLN A 7 -5.30 -8.56 -18.54
C GLN A 7 -6.78 -8.78 -18.24
N PRO A 8 -7.17 -9.94 -17.69
CA PRO A 8 -8.57 -10.22 -17.43
C PRO A 8 -9.10 -9.15 -16.48
N GLU A 9 -10.02 -8.34 -16.99
CA GLU A 9 -10.81 -7.39 -16.23
C GLU A 9 -11.62 -8.20 -15.20
N GLN A 10 -11.03 -8.41 -14.02
CA GLN A 10 -11.65 -9.06 -12.86
C GLN A 10 -12.74 -8.13 -12.31
N ARG A 11 -13.86 -8.01 -13.04
CA ARG A 11 -15.11 -7.46 -12.54
C ARG A 11 -15.76 -8.48 -11.61
N ARG A 12 -15.45 -8.43 -10.32
CA ARG A 12 -16.27 -9.07 -9.27
C ARG A 12 -16.42 -8.12 -8.10
N ASN A 13 -17.66 -8.03 -7.61
CA ASN A 13 -18.12 -7.07 -6.60
C ASN A 13 -17.44 -7.27 -5.23
N GLY A 14 -16.37 -6.52 -4.98
CA GLY A 14 -15.72 -6.35 -3.67
C GLY A 14 -14.63 -5.27 -3.77
N ARG A 15 -14.56 -4.32 -2.83
CA ARG A 15 -13.57 -3.22 -2.87
C ARG A 15 -12.12 -3.71 -2.74
N VAL A 16 -11.92 -4.84 -2.07
CA VAL A 16 -10.65 -5.56 -2.03
C VAL A 16 -10.75 -6.90 -2.73
N GLN A 17 -9.81 -7.11 -3.65
CA GLN A 17 -9.48 -8.42 -4.15
C GLN A 17 -8.90 -9.18 -2.95
N THR A 18 -9.64 -10.14 -2.40
CA THR A 18 -9.04 -11.14 -1.53
C THR A 18 -7.96 -11.80 -2.37
N PHE A 19 -6.69 -11.54 -2.07
CA PHE A 19 -5.57 -12.13 -2.81
C PHE A 19 -5.56 -13.62 -2.50
N GLU A 20 -6.32 -14.38 -3.28
CA GLU A 20 -6.40 -15.83 -3.19
C GLU A 20 -5.00 -16.38 -3.41
N THR A 21 -4.33 -16.73 -2.29
CA THR A 21 -3.26 -17.73 -2.04
C THR A 21 -2.21 -18.03 -3.11
N ASN A 22 -2.09 -17.23 -4.17
CA ASN A 22 -1.18 -17.40 -5.27
C ASN A 22 0.01 -16.46 -5.08
N PRO A 23 1.21 -16.99 -4.77
CA PRO A 23 2.38 -16.17 -4.48
C PRO A 23 2.76 -15.25 -5.65
N GLU A 24 2.51 -15.69 -6.88
CA GLU A 24 2.79 -14.91 -8.11
C GLU A 24 2.03 -13.58 -8.14
N TYR A 25 0.82 -13.54 -7.58
CA TYR A 25 0.03 -12.32 -7.54
C TYR A 25 0.70 -11.25 -6.69
N TYR A 26 1.26 -11.62 -5.54
CA TYR A 26 1.91 -10.66 -4.65
C TYR A 26 3.13 -10.01 -5.32
N GLU A 27 3.90 -10.80 -6.07
CA GLU A 27 5.05 -10.29 -6.80
C GLU A 27 4.65 -9.40 -7.98
N GLU A 28 3.64 -9.76 -8.76
CA GLU A 28 3.18 -8.93 -9.87
C GLU A 28 2.52 -7.64 -9.38
N TYR A 29 1.67 -7.74 -8.35
CA TYR A 29 0.80 -6.65 -7.92
C TYR A 29 1.45 -5.69 -6.94
N PHE A 30 2.30 -6.21 -6.04
CA PHE A 30 2.95 -5.44 -4.97
C PHE A 30 4.47 -5.40 -5.08
N ARG A 31 5.08 -6.17 -5.99
CA ARG A 31 6.55 -6.36 -6.09
C ARG A 31 7.17 -6.82 -4.77
N MET A 32 6.42 -7.58 -3.97
CA MET A 32 6.86 -8.14 -2.69
C MET A 32 6.24 -9.51 -2.49
N THR A 33 6.84 -10.32 -1.61
CA THR A 33 6.29 -11.63 -1.28
C THR A 33 5.13 -11.49 -0.28
N GLU A 34 4.21 -12.46 -0.26
CA GLU A 34 3.13 -12.54 0.73
C GLU A 34 3.60 -12.33 2.19
N PRO A 35 4.68 -13.00 2.68
CA PRO A 35 5.14 -12.77 4.05
C PRO A 35 5.64 -11.35 4.30
N GLN A 36 6.24 -10.68 3.30
CA GLN A 36 6.63 -9.28 3.42
C GLN A 36 5.40 -8.36 3.53
N PHE A 37 4.37 -8.61 2.72
CA PHE A 37 3.11 -7.88 2.80
C PHE A 37 2.45 -8.06 4.16
N LYS A 38 2.34 -9.31 4.65
CA LYS A 38 1.76 -9.62 5.97
C LYS A 38 2.55 -8.98 7.12
N LEU A 39 3.88 -8.98 7.04
CA LEU A 39 4.73 -8.30 8.01
C LEU A 39 4.47 -6.80 8.01
N LEU A 40 4.41 -6.19 6.83
CA LEU A 40 4.14 -4.75 6.69
C LEU A 40 2.75 -4.39 7.21
N LEU A 41 1.74 -5.21 6.90
CA LEU A 41 0.39 -5.03 7.43
C LEU A 41 0.38 -5.13 8.95
N LYS A 42 1.10 -6.08 9.55
CA LYS A 42 1.20 -6.22 11.01
C LYS A 42 1.84 -4.99 11.66
N LEU A 43 2.85 -4.39 11.04
CA LEU A 43 3.53 -3.21 11.56
C LEU A 43 2.73 -1.92 11.31
N GLY A 44 2.07 -1.80 10.17
CA GLY A 44 1.35 -0.62 9.73
C GLY A 44 -0.09 -0.54 10.23
N ALA A 45 -0.78 -1.68 10.42
CA ALA A 45 -2.18 -1.70 10.82
C ALA A 45 -2.46 -0.87 12.08
N PRO A 46 -1.67 -0.93 13.17
CA PRO A 46 -1.91 -0.09 14.35
C PRO A 46 -1.91 1.42 14.08
N LEU A 47 -1.25 1.86 12.99
CA LEU A 47 -1.12 3.26 12.60
C LEU A 47 -2.16 3.70 11.56
N ILE A 48 -2.89 2.76 10.95
CA ILE A 48 -3.81 2.98 9.82
C ILE A 48 -5.25 2.58 10.18
N VAL A 49 -5.46 1.87 11.29
CA VAL A 49 -6.79 1.54 11.81
C VAL A 49 -7.53 2.82 12.15
N HIS A 50 -8.63 3.04 11.43
CA HIS A 50 -9.65 4.04 11.75
C HIS A 50 -10.84 3.33 12.39
N ASP A 51 -11.49 4.00 13.34
CA ASP A 51 -12.76 3.54 13.86
C ASP A 51 -13.79 3.40 12.72
N PRO A 52 -14.62 2.35 12.73
CA PRO A 52 -15.64 2.14 11.71
C PRO A 52 -16.77 3.16 11.89
N THR A 53 -16.58 4.37 11.37
CA THR A 53 -17.55 5.47 11.42
C THR A 53 -18.62 5.37 10.33
N HIS A 54 -18.42 4.49 9.34
CA HIS A 54 -19.28 4.34 8.17
C HIS A 54 -19.79 2.90 8.02
N ILE A 55 -20.91 2.75 7.31
CA ILE A 55 -21.57 1.46 7.01
C ILE A 55 -20.62 0.48 6.30
N GLN A 56 -19.67 1.01 5.52
CA GLN A 56 -18.61 0.23 4.87
C GLN A 56 -17.25 0.90 5.14
N PRO A 57 -16.61 0.56 6.27
CA PRO A 57 -15.31 1.12 6.61
C PRO A 57 -14.22 0.53 5.71
N ILE A 58 -13.31 1.38 5.25
CA ILE A 58 -12.14 0.94 4.48
C ILE A 58 -11.14 0.35 5.45
N THR A 59 -10.92 -0.97 5.38
CA THR A 59 -10.06 -1.67 6.34
C THR A 59 -8.59 -1.25 6.19
N ALA A 60 -7.79 -1.47 7.24
CA ALA A 60 -6.35 -1.19 7.20
C ALA A 60 -5.63 -1.96 6.08
N GLU A 61 -6.12 -3.17 5.76
CA GLU A 61 -5.62 -3.97 4.64
C GLU A 61 -5.94 -3.31 3.30
N GLU A 62 -7.19 -2.86 3.07
CA GLU A 62 -7.58 -2.22 1.81
C GLU A 62 -6.78 -0.92 1.58
N ARG A 63 -6.55 -0.14 2.64
CA ARG A 63 -5.74 1.08 2.60
C ARG A 63 -4.29 0.78 2.22
N LEU A 64 -3.73 -0.28 2.77
CA LEU A 64 -2.37 -0.72 2.46
C LEU A 64 -2.26 -1.18 1.00
N VAL A 65 -3.18 -2.03 0.56
CA VAL A 65 -3.26 -2.52 -0.83
C VAL A 65 -3.29 -1.38 -1.82
N LEU A 66 -4.20 -0.42 -1.61
CA LEU A 66 -4.38 0.73 -2.48
C LEU A 66 -3.09 1.55 -2.57
N THR A 67 -2.44 1.78 -1.43
CA THR A 67 -1.19 2.54 -1.37
C THR A 67 -0.06 1.81 -2.09
N LEU A 68 0.11 0.51 -1.83
CA LEU A 68 1.13 -0.30 -2.48
C LEU A 68 0.91 -0.42 -3.98
N ARG A 69 -0.34 -0.51 -4.43
CA ARG A 69 -0.66 -0.53 -5.87
C ARG A 69 -0.22 0.76 -6.56
N ILE A 70 -0.43 1.91 -5.93
CA ILE A 70 0.04 3.20 -6.44
C ILE A 70 1.58 3.24 -6.45
N LEU A 71 2.25 2.78 -5.40
CA LEU A 71 3.71 2.82 -5.28
C LEU A 71 4.43 1.81 -6.21
N ALA A 72 3.93 0.57 -6.31
CA ALA A 72 4.57 -0.51 -7.06
C ALA A 72 4.31 -0.41 -8.57
N THR A 73 3.11 0.01 -8.97
CA THR A 73 2.72 0.13 -10.39
C THR A 73 2.90 1.55 -10.92
N GLY A 74 2.95 2.57 -10.05
CA GLY A 74 3.09 3.97 -10.47
C GLY A 74 1.82 4.56 -11.10
N ILE A 75 0.65 3.97 -10.82
CA ILE A 75 -0.62 4.45 -11.38
C ILE A 75 -1.04 5.78 -10.74
N SER A 76 -1.78 6.60 -11.49
CA SER A 76 -2.35 7.85 -10.96
C SER A 76 -3.45 7.58 -9.93
N GLN A 77 -3.69 8.53 -9.03
CA GLN A 77 -4.79 8.46 -8.06
C GLN A 77 -6.17 8.37 -8.74
N THR A 78 -6.32 8.95 -9.95
CA THR A 78 -7.53 8.84 -10.75
C THR A 78 -7.74 7.40 -11.24
N ALA A 79 -6.70 6.74 -11.74
CA ALA A 79 -6.79 5.34 -12.15
C ALA A 79 -7.12 4.43 -10.95
N ALA A 80 -6.50 4.68 -9.79
CA ALA A 80 -6.82 3.98 -8.55
C ALA A 80 -8.29 4.20 -8.12
N ALA A 81 -8.83 5.42 -8.27
CA ALA A 81 -10.22 5.73 -7.93
C ALA A 81 -11.21 4.86 -8.70
N HIS A 82 -10.94 4.65 -9.99
CA HIS A 82 -11.73 3.75 -10.82
C HIS A 82 -11.57 2.28 -10.42
N SER A 83 -10.35 1.82 -10.13
CA SER A 83 -10.09 0.42 -9.77
C SER A 83 -10.71 0.01 -8.42
N PHE A 84 -10.65 0.88 -7.42
CA PHE A 84 -11.11 0.58 -6.06
C PHE A 84 -12.53 1.07 -5.77
N ALA A 85 -13.17 1.78 -6.72
CA ALA A 85 -14.48 2.43 -6.54
C ALA A 85 -14.52 3.33 -5.28
N ILE A 86 -13.47 4.16 -5.13
CA ILE A 86 -13.30 5.14 -4.05
C ILE A 86 -13.05 6.51 -4.68
N CYS A 87 -13.63 7.57 -4.12
CA CYS A 87 -13.42 8.94 -4.61
C CYS A 87 -11.94 9.34 -4.54
N GLN A 88 -11.46 10.05 -5.56
CA GLN A 88 -10.05 10.48 -5.67
C GLN A 88 -9.55 11.25 -4.45
N THR A 89 -10.39 12.12 -3.86
CA THR A 89 -10.05 12.87 -2.65
C THR A 89 -9.78 11.95 -1.46
N THR A 90 -10.60 10.92 -1.29
CA THR A 90 -10.45 9.91 -0.24
C THR A 90 -9.17 9.09 -0.45
N ILE A 91 -8.89 8.70 -1.70
CA ILE A 91 -7.62 8.03 -2.05
C ILE A 91 -6.41 8.88 -1.69
N GLY A 92 -6.44 10.18 -2.03
CA GLY A 92 -5.35 11.09 -1.69
C GLY A 92 -5.09 11.18 -0.18
N ASN A 93 -6.14 11.17 0.63
CA ASN A 93 -6.02 11.17 2.10
C ASN A 93 -5.48 9.84 2.61
N ILE A 94 -6.05 8.72 2.15
CA ILE A 94 -5.59 7.37 2.50
C ILE A 94 -4.11 7.20 2.15
N PHE A 95 -3.71 7.63 0.95
CA PHE A 95 -2.34 7.51 0.46
C PHE A 95 -1.36 8.27 1.36
N LYS A 96 -1.68 9.52 1.74
CA LYS A 96 -0.85 10.32 2.63
C LYS A 96 -0.72 9.69 4.02
N GLU A 97 -1.82 9.26 4.62
CA GLU A 97 -1.85 8.61 5.93
C GLU A 97 -1.04 7.31 5.93
N THR A 98 -1.31 6.46 4.93
CA THR A 98 -0.74 5.11 4.83
C THR A 98 0.75 5.16 4.52
N THR A 99 1.18 6.06 3.62
CA THR A 99 2.62 6.24 3.31
C THR A 99 3.39 6.71 4.55
N LYS A 100 2.82 7.63 5.33
CA LYS A 100 3.41 8.09 6.60
C LYS A 100 3.48 6.96 7.63
N ALA A 101 2.43 6.14 7.73
CA ALA A 101 2.42 4.98 8.60
C ALA A 101 3.50 3.95 8.21
N ILE A 102 3.61 3.61 6.92
CA ILE A 102 4.65 2.72 6.39
C ILE A 102 6.04 3.26 6.74
N TYR A 103 6.29 4.54 6.46
CA TYR A 103 7.58 5.17 6.78
C TYR A 103 7.88 5.08 8.29
N THR A 104 6.90 5.39 9.13
CA THR A 104 7.06 5.35 10.59
C THR A 104 7.30 3.93 11.12
N ALA A 105 6.66 2.93 10.51
CA ALA A 105 6.84 1.54 10.87
C ALA A 105 8.23 0.99 10.47
N LEU A 106 8.76 1.43 9.34
CA LEU A 106 10.01 0.90 8.79
C LEU A 106 11.25 1.71 9.16
N LYS A 107 11.11 3.01 9.50
CA LYS A 107 12.25 3.90 9.77
C LYS A 107 13.17 3.34 10.86
N ASP A 108 12.61 2.85 11.96
CA ASP A 108 13.41 2.47 13.13
C ASP A 108 14.13 1.13 12.91
N VAL A 109 13.58 0.27 12.05
CA VAL A 109 14.13 -1.06 11.74
C VAL A 109 15.14 -1.02 10.59
N TYR A 110 14.84 -0.26 9.54
CA TYR A 110 15.57 -0.31 8.27
C TYR A 110 16.31 0.98 7.94
N ILE A 111 15.80 2.13 8.37
CA ILE A 111 16.41 3.44 8.12
C ILE A 111 17.19 3.83 9.37
N ARG A 112 18.30 3.12 9.66
CA ARG A 112 19.26 3.64 10.63
C ARG A 112 19.79 4.96 10.09
N GLU A 113 19.43 6.06 10.75
CA GLU A 113 20.17 7.31 10.62
C GLU A 113 21.65 6.97 10.79
N THR A 114 22.46 7.36 9.81
CA THR A 114 23.91 7.30 9.92
C THR A 114 24.36 8.27 11.01
N GLN A 115 24.24 7.84 12.28
CA GLN A 115 24.77 8.55 13.45
C GLN A 115 26.30 8.76 13.37
N GLN A 116 26.98 8.19 12.36
CA GLN A 116 28.40 8.39 12.12
C GLN A 116 28.81 9.74 11.50
N ARG A 117 27.88 10.64 11.15
CA ARG A 117 28.24 11.98 10.67
C ARG A 117 28.13 13.12 11.70
N LYS A 118 27.79 12.82 12.96
CA LYS A 118 27.78 13.83 14.04
C LYS A 118 29.04 13.87 14.92
N MET A 119 30.07 13.05 14.66
CA MET A 119 31.31 13.02 15.47
C MET A 119 32.56 13.65 14.79
N ALA A 120 32.41 14.49 13.77
CA ALA A 120 33.57 15.11 13.09
C ALA A 120 33.50 16.63 12.94
N ALA A 121 32.56 17.31 13.61
CA ALA A 121 32.44 18.79 13.55
C ALA A 121 32.68 19.50 14.89
N GLU A 122 33.04 18.75 15.94
CA GLU A 122 33.46 19.29 17.23
C GLU A 122 34.75 18.58 17.67
N CYS A 123 35.87 18.97 17.06
CA CYS A 123 37.25 18.86 17.57
C CYS A 123 38.10 19.90 16.85
#